data_AF-A0A381FNJ1-F1
#
_entry.id   AF-A0A381FNJ1-F1
#
_cell.length_a   1.000
_cell.length_b   1.000
_cell.length_c   1.000
_cell.angle_alpha   90.00
_cell.angle_beta   90.00
_cell.angle_gamma   90.00
#
_symmetry.space_group_name_H-M   'P 1'
#
loop_
_entity.id
_entity.type
_entity.pdbx_description
1 polymer ?
#
loop_
_entity_poly.entity_id
_entity_poly.type
_entity_poly.pdbx_seq_one_letter_code
_entity_poly.pdbx_strand_id
1 'polypeptide(L)'
;MKIVIKSFLTLVSTTKYEKNIELYESFFQERKDYYLEKLKLLENNKKFTFNYGTLIFGIFWFFYRKMYIELFIIYSFVVLETLFERHFLSEMIGYDNTTIFNIAFSVLFLLFIGFTGNYLYLKKAKRTIEKAEKKYPDLETQKEYVTKKGGTTFIFIWILLILVILYAILK
;
A
#
# COMPACT_ATOMS: atom_id res chain seq x y z
N MET A 1 0.70 34.47 6.16
CA MET A 1 0.61 33.42 7.21
C MET A 1 0.68 31.98 6.67
N LYS A 2 -0.16 31.56 5.69
CA LYS A 2 -0.15 30.18 5.13
C LYS A 2 1.18 29.74 4.49
N ILE A 3 1.90 30.66 3.84
CA ILE A 3 3.18 30.37 3.17
C ILE A 3 4.30 30.08 4.17
N VAL A 4 4.37 30.87 5.26
CA VAL A 4 5.37 30.71 6.33
C VAL A 4 5.15 29.40 7.09
N ILE A 5 3.89 29.06 7.40
CA ILE A 5 3.54 27.78 8.05
C ILE A 5 3.90 26.59 7.16
N LYS A 6 3.64 26.68 5.84
CA LYS A 6 4.01 25.62 4.89
C LYS A 6 5.52 25.42 4.81
N SER A 7 6.28 26.51 4.70
CA SER A 7 7.75 26.47 4.68
C SER A 7 8.33 25.86 5.96
N PHE A 8 7.78 26.23 7.12
CA PHE A 8 8.21 25.70 8.41
C PHE A 8 7.87 24.21 8.56
N LEU A 9 6.65 23.80 8.18
CA LEU A 9 6.26 22.38 8.20
C LEU A 9 7.10 21.53 7.25
N THR A 10 7.46 22.06 6.08
CA THR A 10 8.36 21.39 5.14
C THR A 10 9.76 21.25 5.74
N LEU A 11 10.30 22.29 6.37
CA LEU A 11 11.61 22.26 7.04
C LEU A 11 11.65 21.26 8.22
N VAL A 12 10.58 21.21 9.01
CA VAL A 12 10.44 20.24 10.12
C VAL A 12 10.28 18.81 9.59
N SER A 13 9.62 18.61 8.44
CA SER A 13 9.56 17.27 7.83
C SER A 13 10.90 16.83 7.25
N THR A 14 11.64 17.70 6.56
CA THR A 14 12.96 17.36 6.02
C THR A 14 13.97 17.03 7.11
N THR A 15 13.97 17.79 8.21
CA THR A 15 14.85 17.48 9.37
C THR A 15 14.49 16.16 10.04
N LYS A 16 13.20 15.81 10.14
CA LYS A 16 12.78 14.49 10.65
C LYS A 16 13.13 13.35 9.68
N TYR A 17 13.06 13.59 8.38
CA TYR A 17 13.48 12.64 7.34
C TYR A 17 14.97 12.34 7.40
N GLU A 18 15.81 13.38 7.41
CA GLU A 18 17.27 13.23 7.45
C GLU A 18 17.72 12.46 8.70
N LYS A 19 17.08 12.74 9.84
CA LYS A 19 17.34 12.03 11.09
C LYS A 19 17.08 10.51 11.00
N ASN A 20 16.08 10.09 10.22
CA ASN A 20 15.61 8.71 10.17
C ASN A 20 15.92 8.01 8.84
N ILE A 21 16.85 8.56 8.06
CA ILE A 21 17.15 8.06 6.71
C ILE A 21 17.55 6.58 6.72
N GLU A 22 18.39 6.17 7.67
CA GLU A 22 18.86 4.79 7.81
C GLU A 22 17.72 3.81 8.10
N LEU A 23 16.70 4.24 8.86
CA LEU A 23 15.53 3.42 9.16
C LEU A 23 14.61 3.29 7.93
N TYR A 24 14.46 4.37 7.15
CA TYR A 24 13.73 4.31 5.89
C TYR A 24 14.44 3.41 4.87
N GLU A 25 15.76 3.51 4.74
CA GLU A 25 16.56 2.61 3.90
C GLU A 25 16.39 1.16 4.31
N SER A 26 16.50 0.87 5.61
CA SER A 26 16.30 -0.47 6.18
C SER A 26 14.88 -1.01 5.92
N PHE A 27 13.87 -0.13 5.98
CA PHE A 27 12.48 -0.51 5.69
C PHE A 27 12.22 -0.75 4.19
N PHE A 28 12.82 0.04 3.30
CA PHE A 28 12.58 -0.04 1.85
C PHE A 28 13.46 -1.08 1.14
N GLN A 29 14.61 -1.43 1.73
CA GLN A 29 15.53 -2.47 1.27
C GLN A 29 15.96 -2.24 -0.19
N GLU A 30 15.88 -3.25 -1.04
CA GLU A 30 16.30 -3.21 -2.45
C GLU A 30 15.69 -2.06 -3.26
N ARG A 31 14.52 -1.53 -2.85
CA ARG A 31 13.84 -0.44 -3.55
C ARG A 31 13.99 0.91 -2.84
N LYS A 32 15.01 1.07 -1.99
CA LYS A 32 15.22 2.29 -1.19
C LYS A 32 15.25 3.55 -2.04
N ASP A 33 16.01 3.60 -3.13
CA ASP A 33 16.16 4.82 -3.92
C ASP A 33 14.82 5.31 -4.47
N TYR A 34 14.04 4.39 -5.03
CA TYR A 34 12.68 4.68 -5.53
C TYR A 34 11.77 5.22 -4.42
N TYR A 35 11.71 4.57 -3.25
CA TYR A 35 10.79 5.01 -2.19
C TYR A 35 11.26 6.24 -1.44
N LEU A 36 12.57 6.47 -1.34
CA LEU A 36 13.14 7.71 -0.82
C LEU A 36 12.80 8.90 -1.72
N GLU A 37 12.86 8.72 -3.05
CA GLU A 37 12.37 9.74 -3.99
C GLU A 37 10.87 10.01 -3.80
N LYS A 38 10.04 8.96 -3.69
CA LYS A 38 8.59 9.14 -3.46
C LYS A 38 8.29 9.78 -2.11
N LEU A 39 9.10 9.51 -1.08
CA LEU A 39 9.00 10.15 0.22
C LEU A 39 9.30 11.65 0.13
N LYS A 40 10.36 12.04 -0.56
CA LYS A 40 10.68 13.47 -0.83
C LYS A 40 9.55 14.17 -1.59
N LEU A 41 8.94 13.49 -2.56
CA LEU A 41 7.76 14.03 -3.27
C LEU A 41 6.57 14.21 -2.33
N LEU A 42 6.30 13.24 -1.45
CA LEU A 42 5.21 13.31 -0.48
C LEU A 42 5.38 14.49 0.50
N GLU A 43 6.60 14.74 0.99
CA GLU A 43 6.93 15.87 1.87
C GLU A 43 6.76 17.22 1.15
N ASN A 44 7.03 17.26 -0.14
CA ASN A 44 6.73 18.39 -1.01
C ASN A 44 5.24 18.47 -1.43
N ASN A 45 4.35 17.81 -0.68
CA ASN A 45 2.89 17.75 -0.89
C ASN A 45 2.43 17.09 -2.20
N LYS A 46 3.32 16.38 -2.92
CA LYS A 46 2.93 15.56 -4.08
C LYS A 46 2.54 14.15 -3.60
N LYS A 47 1.29 14.04 -3.12
CA LYS A 47 0.77 12.81 -2.49
C LYS A 47 0.51 11.67 -3.49
N PHE A 48 0.10 12.02 -4.71
CA PHE A 48 -0.28 11.03 -5.72
C PHE A 48 0.86 10.83 -6.69
N THR A 49 1.55 9.70 -6.54
CA THR A 49 2.58 9.25 -7.47
C THR A 49 2.16 7.89 -7.99
N PHE A 50 2.22 7.70 -9.30
CA PHE A 50 1.74 6.47 -9.90
C PHE A 50 2.60 5.28 -9.48
N ASN A 51 1.95 4.17 -9.14
CA ASN A 51 2.56 2.92 -8.73
C ASN A 51 2.27 1.84 -9.78
N TYR A 52 3.29 1.53 -10.58
CA TYR A 52 3.18 0.48 -11.59
C TYR A 52 2.96 -0.92 -11.00
N GLY A 53 3.42 -1.15 -9.78
CA GLY A 53 3.23 -2.44 -9.11
C GLY A 53 1.77 -2.72 -8.78
N THR A 54 1.00 -1.71 -8.36
CA THR A 54 -0.44 -1.90 -8.13
C THR A 54 -1.23 -2.00 -9.44
N LEU A 55 -0.77 -1.36 -10.52
CA LEU A 55 -1.39 -1.53 -11.84
C LEU A 55 -1.24 -2.99 -12.35
N ILE A 56 -0.03 -3.55 -12.26
CA ILE A 56 0.28 -4.88 -12.80
C ILE A 56 -0.25 -6.00 -11.89
N PHE A 57 -0.07 -5.86 -10.57
CA PHE A 57 -0.39 -6.93 -9.60
C PHE A 57 -1.68 -6.68 -8.82
N GLY A 58 -2.39 -5.59 -9.09
CA GLY A 58 -3.63 -5.25 -8.39
C GLY A 58 -3.46 -5.20 -6.87
N ILE A 59 -4.42 -5.78 -6.15
CA ILE A 59 -4.41 -5.87 -4.69
C ILE A 59 -3.26 -6.73 -4.14
N PHE A 60 -2.73 -7.69 -4.92
CA PHE A 60 -1.64 -8.56 -4.48
C PHE A 60 -0.34 -7.80 -4.23
N TRP A 61 -0.17 -6.62 -4.85
CA TRP A 61 0.94 -5.74 -4.54
C TRP A 61 0.97 -5.33 -3.05
N PHE A 62 -0.19 -5.11 -2.44
CA PHE A 62 -0.29 -4.77 -1.01
C PHE A 62 0.15 -5.95 -0.14
N PHE A 63 -0.21 -7.19 -0.51
CA PHE A 63 0.32 -8.39 0.14
C PHE A 63 1.84 -8.45 0.01
N TYR A 64 2.34 -8.34 -1.22
CA TYR A 64 3.76 -8.38 -1.54
C TYR A 64 4.58 -7.39 -0.70
N ARG A 65 4.08 -6.17 -0.47
CA ARG A 65 4.72 -5.14 0.39
C ARG A 65 4.42 -5.26 1.89
N LYS A 66 3.88 -6.40 2.32
CA LYS A 66 3.49 -6.72 3.70
C LYS A 66 2.50 -5.72 4.29
N MET A 67 1.61 -5.15 3.47
CA MET A 67 0.59 -4.16 3.86
C MET A 67 -0.73 -4.86 4.20
N TYR A 68 -0.72 -5.77 5.18
CA TYR A 68 -1.85 -6.66 5.44
C TYR A 68 -3.11 -5.95 5.91
N ILE A 69 -2.97 -4.84 6.66
CA ILE A 69 -4.12 -4.05 7.12
C ILE A 69 -4.75 -3.33 5.94
N GLU A 70 -3.94 -2.66 5.11
CA GLU A 70 -4.43 -1.98 3.92
C GLU A 70 -5.04 -2.97 2.93
N LEU A 71 -4.41 -4.13 2.72
CA LEU A 71 -4.96 -5.23 1.93
C LEU A 71 -6.33 -5.66 2.45
N PHE A 72 -6.46 -5.92 3.76
CA PHE A 72 -7.72 -6.35 4.35
C PHE A 72 -8.84 -5.33 4.13
N ILE A 73 -8.55 -4.04 4.33
CA ILE A 73 -9.53 -2.96 4.12
C ILE A 73 -9.94 -2.89 2.65
N ILE A 74 -8.97 -2.87 1.73
CA ILE A 74 -9.21 -2.80 0.27
C ILE A 74 -9.99 -4.03 -0.20
N TYR A 75 -9.60 -5.22 0.25
CA TYR A 75 -10.28 -6.48 -0.08
C TYR A 75 -11.72 -6.50 0.46
N SER A 76 -11.93 -6.07 1.70
CA SER A 76 -13.27 -6.00 2.29
C SER A 76 -14.19 -5.07 1.49
N PHE A 77 -13.66 -3.94 1.03
CA PHE A 77 -14.39 -3.03 0.15
C PHE A 77 -14.79 -3.68 -1.17
N VAL A 78 -13.86 -4.39 -1.84
CA VAL A 78 -14.16 -5.12 -3.08
C VAL A 78 -15.23 -6.19 -2.86
N VAL A 79 -15.14 -6.96 -1.77
CA VAL A 79 -16.15 -7.98 -1.44
C VAL A 79 -17.52 -7.34 -1.22
N LEU A 80 -17.60 -6.23 -0.48
CA LEU A 80 -18.86 -5.53 -0.26
C LEU A 80 -19.47 -4.98 -1.56
N GLU A 81 -18.62 -4.45 -2.45
CA GLU A 81 -19.05 -3.97 -3.76
C GLU A 81 -19.58 -5.12 -4.62
N THR A 82 -18.89 -6.26 -4.67
CA THR A 82 -19.36 -7.47 -5.38
C THR A 82 -20.69 -8.01 -4.82
N LEU A 83 -20.88 -7.96 -3.49
CA LEU A 83 -22.15 -8.34 -2.87
C LEU A 83 -23.28 -7.37 -3.24
N PHE A 84 -22.99 -6.07 -3.24
CA PHE A 84 -23.95 -5.04 -3.66
C PHE A 84 -24.37 -5.22 -5.11
N GLU A 85 -23.40 -5.45 -5.99
CA GLU A 85 -23.63 -5.69 -7.40
C GLU A 85 -24.56 -6.89 -7.63
N ARG A 86 -24.24 -8.02 -7.00
CA ARG A 86 -25.00 -9.27 -7.14
C ARG A 86 -26.42 -9.17 -6.62
N HIS A 87 -26.63 -8.54 -5.47
CA HIS A 87 -27.93 -8.54 -4.78
C HIS A 87 -28.83 -7.36 -5.11
N PHE A 88 -28.29 -6.27 -5.68
CA PHE A 88 -29.07 -5.06 -5.93
C PHE A 88 -28.87 -4.55 -7.36
N LEU A 89 -27.62 -4.32 -7.77
CA LEU A 89 -27.37 -3.64 -9.04
C LEU A 89 -27.88 -4.45 -10.24
N SER A 90 -27.65 -5.77 -10.25
CA SER A 90 -28.08 -6.65 -11.34
C SER A 90 -29.59 -6.67 -11.55
N GLU A 91 -30.38 -6.60 -10.46
CA GLU A 91 -31.85 -6.51 -10.52
C GLU A 91 -32.32 -5.15 -11.04
N MET A 92 -31.58 -4.08 -10.76
CA MET A 92 -31.95 -2.71 -11.13
C MET A 92 -31.65 -2.37 -12.60
N ILE A 93 -30.50 -2.78 -13.12
CA ILE A 93 -30.03 -2.36 -14.45
C ILE A 93 -29.91 -3.50 -15.47
N GLY A 94 -30.12 -4.74 -15.04
CA GLY A 94 -29.96 -5.93 -15.88
C GLY A 94 -28.51 -6.39 -16.03
N TYR A 95 -28.34 -7.69 -16.29
CA TYR A 95 -27.04 -8.38 -16.27
C TYR A 95 -25.99 -7.80 -17.22
N ASP A 96 -26.37 -7.46 -18.45
CA ASP A 96 -25.44 -6.94 -19.46
C ASP A 96 -24.87 -5.57 -19.04
N ASN A 97 -25.73 -4.69 -18.50
CA ASN A 97 -25.31 -3.38 -18.01
C ASN A 97 -24.45 -3.49 -16.75
N THR A 98 -24.76 -4.43 -15.86
CA THR A 98 -23.92 -4.74 -14.69
C THR A 98 -22.53 -5.20 -15.11
N THR A 99 -22.41 -6.04 -16.14
CA THR A 99 -21.10 -6.48 -16.65
C THR A 99 -20.24 -5.30 -17.12
N ILE A 100 -20.83 -4.35 -17.85
CA ILE A 100 -20.14 -3.13 -18.30
C ILE A 100 -19.71 -2.27 -17.11
N PHE A 101 -20.61 -2.11 -16.12
CA PHE A 101 -20.31 -1.40 -14.88
C PHE A 101 -19.10 -2.00 -14.15
N ASN A 102 -19.04 -3.32 -14.03
CA ASN A 102 -17.95 -4.01 -13.33
C ASN A 102 -16.59 -3.81 -14.01
N ILE A 103 -16.56 -3.83 -15.35
CA ILE A 103 -15.34 -3.58 -16.11
C ILE A 103 -14.88 -2.14 -15.86
N ALA A 104 -15.78 -1.17 -15.96
CA ALA A 104 -15.48 0.23 -15.71
C ALA A 104 -14.99 0.46 -14.27
N PHE A 105 -15.70 -0.11 -13.29
CA PHE A 105 -15.32 -0.06 -11.88
C PHE A 105 -13.94 -0.67 -11.65
N SER A 106 -13.66 -1.85 -12.21
CA SER A 106 -12.36 -2.52 -12.09
C SER A 106 -11.22 -1.66 -12.62
N VAL A 107 -11.38 -1.04 -13.80
CA VAL A 107 -10.37 -0.15 -14.38
C VAL A 107 -10.17 1.09 -13.50
N LEU A 108 -11.25 1.74 -13.07
CA LEU A 108 -11.19 2.92 -12.20
C LEU A 108 -10.55 2.58 -10.84
N PHE A 109 -10.87 1.41 -10.30
CA PHE A 109 -10.32 0.91 -9.04
C PHE A 109 -8.83 0.62 -9.16
N LEU A 110 -8.38 -0.03 -10.24
CA LEU A 110 -6.96 -0.24 -10.52
C LEU A 110 -6.20 1.09 -10.64
N LEU A 111 -6.77 2.08 -11.32
CA LEU A 111 -6.17 3.42 -11.38
C LEU A 111 -6.11 4.08 -10.01
N PHE A 112 -7.20 3.98 -9.22
CA PHE A 112 -7.27 4.52 -7.87
C PHE A 112 -6.17 3.93 -6.97
N ILE A 113 -6.01 2.60 -6.93
CA ILE A 113 -4.93 1.96 -6.17
C ILE A 113 -3.55 2.21 -6.81
N GLY A 114 -3.51 2.46 -8.12
CA GLY A 114 -2.36 2.98 -8.88
C GLY A 114 -1.82 4.28 -8.31
N PHE A 115 -2.69 5.28 -8.12
CA PHE A 115 -2.29 6.59 -7.61
C PHE A 115 -2.09 6.65 -6.09
N THR A 116 -2.73 5.75 -5.34
CA THR A 116 -2.70 5.76 -3.86
C THR A 116 -1.72 4.75 -3.25
N GLY A 117 -1.28 3.73 -3.98
CA GLY A 117 -0.45 2.65 -3.45
C GLY A 117 0.87 3.13 -2.82
N ASN A 118 1.59 4.02 -3.51
CA ASN A 118 2.82 4.62 -2.95
C ASN A 118 2.54 5.40 -1.66
N TYR A 119 1.49 6.24 -1.66
CA TYR A 119 1.09 7.02 -0.48
C TYR A 119 0.81 6.13 0.73
N LEU A 120 0.03 5.07 0.54
CA LEU A 120 -0.31 4.12 1.60
C LEU A 120 0.93 3.41 2.15
N TYR A 121 1.86 3.01 1.27
CA TYR A 121 3.11 2.35 1.67
C TYR A 121 4.04 3.29 2.44
N LEU A 122 4.18 4.54 2.02
CA LEU A 122 4.96 5.55 2.75
C LEU A 122 4.33 5.87 4.12
N LYS A 123 3.00 5.94 4.20
CA LYS A 123 2.28 6.11 5.47
C LYS A 123 2.48 4.90 6.41
N LYS A 124 2.56 3.68 5.87
CA LYS A 124 2.95 2.49 6.65
C LYS A 124 4.39 2.64 7.16
N ALA A 125 5.35 2.97 6.30
CA ALA A 125 6.76 3.13 6.66
C ALA A 125 6.92 4.10 7.84
N LYS A 126 6.33 5.30 7.73
CA LYS A 126 6.36 6.31 8.80
C LYS A 126 5.80 5.79 10.11
N ARG A 127 4.62 5.14 10.10
CA ARG A 127 4.00 4.54 11.29
C ARG A 127 4.87 3.44 11.90
N THR A 128 5.55 2.65 11.08
CA THR A 128 6.43 1.57 11.54
C THR A 128 7.69 2.13 12.20
N ILE A 129 8.30 3.16 11.61
CA ILE A 129 9.48 3.83 12.16
C ILE A 129 9.13 4.54 13.49
N GLU A 130 8.03 5.29 13.53
CA GLU A 130 7.59 5.95 14.77
C GLU A 130 7.26 4.95 15.89
N LYS A 131 6.84 3.73 15.55
CA LYS A 131 6.68 2.63 16.53
C LYS A 131 8.01 2.05 16.98
N ALA A 132 9.00 1.97 16.08
CA ALA A 132 10.34 1.48 16.41
C ALA A 132 11.01 2.43 17.40
N GLU A 133 11.03 3.74 17.10
CA GLU A 133 11.60 4.79 17.96
C GLU A 133 11.00 4.82 19.36
N LYS A 134 9.69 4.58 19.47
CA LYS A 134 8.98 4.55 20.76
C LYS A 134 9.25 3.28 21.57
N LYS A 135 9.54 2.17 20.89
CA LYS A 135 9.63 0.85 21.51
C LYS A 135 11.06 0.46 21.88
N TYR A 136 12.04 0.93 21.12
CA TYR A 136 13.43 0.51 21.24
C TYR A 136 14.33 1.73 21.40
N PRO A 137 15.22 1.75 22.40
CA PRO A 137 16.12 2.88 22.63
C PRO A 137 17.30 2.92 21.63
N ASP A 138 17.71 1.77 21.11
CA ASP A 138 18.90 1.62 20.26
C ASP A 138 18.54 1.55 18.77
N LEU A 139 19.40 2.15 17.94
CA LEU A 139 19.17 2.26 16.49
C LEU A 139 19.20 0.90 15.78
N GLU A 140 20.06 -0.02 16.21
CA GLU A 140 20.21 -1.32 15.54
C GLU A 140 18.98 -2.21 15.73
N THR A 141 18.39 -2.25 16.92
CA THR A 141 17.11 -2.95 17.15
C THR A 141 15.96 -2.26 16.41
N GLN A 142 15.97 -0.93 16.30
CA GLN A 142 15.01 -0.22 15.46
C GLN A 142 15.15 -0.64 13.98
N LYS A 143 16.37 -0.70 13.45
CA LYS A 143 16.67 -1.17 12.08
C LYS A 143 16.18 -2.61 11.87
N GLU A 144 16.46 -3.52 12.80
CA GLU A 144 16.00 -4.90 12.72
C GLU A 144 14.46 -4.98 12.68
N TYR A 145 13.79 -4.21 13.55
CA TYR A 145 12.33 -4.15 13.61
C TYR A 145 11.72 -3.65 12.30
N VAL A 146 12.21 -2.53 11.76
CA VAL A 146 11.68 -1.95 10.52
C VAL A 146 12.01 -2.82 9.31
N THR A 147 13.17 -3.48 9.28
CA THR A 147 13.58 -4.43 8.24
C THR A 147 12.62 -5.61 8.16
N LYS A 148 12.24 -6.20 9.30
CA LYS A 148 11.28 -7.32 9.35
C LYS A 148 9.90 -6.94 8.80
N LYS A 149 9.45 -5.71 9.07
CA LYS A 149 8.12 -5.19 8.70
C LYS A 149 8.06 -4.56 7.30
N GLY A 150 9.21 -4.15 6.78
CA GLY A 150 9.42 -3.56 5.47
C GLY A 150 9.70 -4.59 4.38
N GLY A 151 10.20 -4.09 3.26
CA GLY A 151 10.59 -4.92 2.12
C GLY A 151 9.42 -5.63 1.46
N THR A 152 9.69 -6.86 1.02
CA THR A 152 8.81 -7.65 0.16
C THR A 152 8.64 -9.08 0.71
N THR A 153 7.62 -9.80 0.23
CA THR A 153 7.40 -11.22 0.55
C THR A 153 6.71 -11.93 -0.61
N PHE A 154 7.13 -13.16 -0.87
CA PHE A 154 6.52 -14.06 -1.86
C PHE A 154 5.68 -15.17 -1.23
N ILE A 155 5.43 -15.11 0.09
CA ILE A 155 4.70 -16.17 0.80
C ILE A 155 3.29 -16.40 0.24
N PHE A 156 2.68 -15.37 -0.34
CA PHE A 156 1.36 -15.49 -0.97
C PHE A 156 1.35 -16.45 -2.17
N ILE A 157 2.47 -16.63 -2.88
CA ILE A 157 2.58 -17.58 -3.99
C ILE A 157 2.40 -19.00 -3.47
N TRP A 158 3.05 -19.34 -2.35
CA TRP A 158 2.91 -20.65 -1.71
C TRP A 158 1.50 -20.88 -1.19
N ILE A 159 0.87 -19.86 -0.59
CA ILE A 159 -0.53 -19.93 -0.15
C ILE A 159 -1.45 -20.23 -1.34
N LEU A 160 -1.30 -19.51 -2.45
CA LEU A 160 -2.09 -19.73 -3.66
C LEU A 160 -1.87 -21.12 -4.24
N LEU A 161 -0.62 -21.59 -4.31
CA LEU A 161 -0.30 -22.92 -4.81
C LEU A 161 -0.97 -24.02 -3.98
N ILE A 162 -0.93 -23.90 -2.65
CA ILE A 162 -1.60 -24.84 -1.73
C ILE A 162 -3.11 -24.82 -1.96
N LEU A 163 -3.73 -23.65 -2.08
CA LEU A 163 -5.17 -23.53 -2.33
C LEU A 163 -5.58 -24.17 -3.67
N VAL A 164 -4.77 -24.02 -4.72
CA VAL A 164 -5.01 -24.65 -6.03
C VAL A 164 -4.91 -26.17 -5.94
N ILE A 165 -3.89 -26.70 -5.26
CA ILE A 165 -3.73 -28.15 -5.05
C ILE A 165 -4.91 -28.71 -4.26
N LEU A 166 -5.31 -28.04 -3.17
CA LEU A 166 -6.48 -28.45 -2.37
C LEU A 166 -7.76 -28.45 -3.22
N TYR A 167 -8.01 -27.39 -4.00
CA TYR A 167 -9.16 -27.33 -4.90
C TYR A 167 -9.15 -28.47 -5.93
N ALA A 168 -7.98 -28.82 -6.47
CA ALA A 168 -7.84 -29.91 -7.44
C ALA A 168 -8.06 -31.30 -6.84
N ILE A 169 -7.76 -31.51 -5.55
CA ILE A 169 -7.97 -32.79 -4.85
C ILE A 169 -9.41 -32.94 -4.35
N LEU A 170 -10.04 -31.83 -3.93
CA LEU A 170 -11.40 -31.83 -3.37
C LEU A 170 -12.51 -31.84 -4.44
N LYS A 171 -12.13 -31.75 -5.72
CA LYS A 171 -13.03 -31.77 -6.87
C LYS A 171 -12.96 -33.14 -7.55
#